data_AF-A0A7G5GNP2-F1
#
_entry.id   AF-A0A7G5GNP2-F1
#
_cell.length_a   1.000
_cell.length_b   1.000
_cell.length_c   1.000
_cell.angle_alpha   90.00
_cell.angle_beta   90.00
_cell.angle_gamma   90.00
#
_symmetry.space_group_name_H-M   'P 1'
#
loop_
_entity.id
_entity.type
_entity.pdbx_description
1 polymer ?
#
loop_
_entity_poly.entity_id
_entity_poly.type
_entity_poly.pdbx_seq_one_letter_code
_entity_poly.pdbx_strand_id
1 'polypeptide(L)'
;MNFDNFEEIHPYIKAGNLKDAIQYCKTEIGKLNASIYHQALDRDFLAQTEPLLNWIDAFYASMCSKSVVVCMYFEINEFDINRDRWYCDGFAYEVDNGLDDIDWLASWSGSTDNDFTLTGFEDIQESVWTEFDPENYDPKEFERLQAEEEKNAPAWDWFELLVLLRFLELVEAAHKEAHLRDLSWGKLPIYATEHEFDILYRTQS
;
A
#
# COMPACT_ATOMS: atom_id res chain seq x y z
N MET A 1 5.20 1.48 -10.78
CA MET A 1 4.56 2.80 -10.54
C MET A 1 5.06 3.95 -11.43
N ASN A 2 4.14 4.81 -11.91
CA ASN A 2 4.44 6.01 -12.72
C ASN A 2 4.70 7.26 -11.84
N PHE A 3 5.92 7.80 -11.90
CA PHE A 3 6.37 8.96 -11.11
C PHE A 3 5.60 10.25 -11.39
N ASP A 4 5.20 10.51 -12.64
CA ASP A 4 4.49 11.75 -12.99
C ASP A 4 3.09 11.77 -12.35
N ASN A 5 2.39 10.63 -12.38
CA ASN A 5 1.09 10.48 -11.73
C ASN A 5 1.22 10.61 -10.19
N PHE A 6 2.32 10.11 -9.64
CA PHE A 6 2.58 10.19 -8.22
C PHE A 6 2.79 11.65 -7.76
N GLU A 7 3.52 12.48 -8.51
CA GLU A 7 3.72 13.90 -8.18
C GLU A 7 2.40 14.68 -8.08
N GLU A 8 1.35 14.25 -8.79
CA GLU A 8 0.01 14.83 -8.68
C GLU A 8 -0.67 14.52 -7.33
N ILE A 9 -0.44 13.33 -6.75
CA ILE A 9 -1.06 12.94 -5.47
C ILE A 9 -0.19 13.25 -4.24
N HIS A 10 1.11 13.42 -4.45
CA HIS A 10 2.10 13.64 -3.40
C HIS A 10 1.76 14.81 -2.44
N PRO A 11 1.28 15.98 -2.91
CA PRO A 11 0.88 17.07 -2.01
C PRO A 11 -0.23 16.67 -1.02
N TYR A 12 -1.16 15.80 -1.44
CA TYR A 12 -2.23 15.31 -0.58
C TYR A 12 -1.70 14.36 0.49
N ILE A 13 -0.79 13.45 0.12
CA ILE A 13 -0.15 12.51 1.05
C ILE A 13 0.62 13.29 2.12
N LYS A 14 1.44 14.27 1.73
CA LYS A 14 2.18 15.15 2.66
C LYS A 14 1.28 15.95 3.59
N ALA A 15 0.10 16.36 3.11
CA ALA A 15 -0.89 17.08 3.91
C ALA A 15 -1.75 16.16 4.80
N GLY A 16 -1.54 14.84 4.77
CA GLY A 16 -2.36 13.88 5.49
C GLY A 16 -3.77 13.69 4.91
N ASN A 17 -4.02 14.13 3.68
CA ASN A 17 -5.33 14.16 3.05
C ASN A 17 -5.55 12.96 2.12
N LEU A 18 -5.56 11.75 2.68
CA LEU A 18 -5.73 10.50 1.93
C LEU A 18 -7.05 10.47 1.15
N LYS A 19 -8.13 11.01 1.71
CA LYS A 19 -9.44 11.00 1.08
C LYS A 19 -9.43 11.71 -0.27
N ASP A 20 -8.82 12.89 -0.34
CA ASP A 20 -8.76 13.66 -1.57
C ASP A 20 -7.77 13.03 -2.57
N ALA A 21 -6.67 12.42 -2.10
CA ALA A 21 -5.76 11.65 -2.94
C ALA A 21 -6.47 10.46 -3.61
N ILE A 22 -7.24 9.68 -2.83
CA ILE A 22 -8.03 8.54 -3.33
C ILE A 22 -9.06 9.05 -4.36
N GLN A 23 -9.77 10.13 -4.04
CA GLN A 23 -10.76 10.69 -4.95
C GLN A 23 -10.11 11.21 -6.25
N TYR A 24 -8.89 11.74 -6.18
CA TYR A 24 -8.12 12.13 -7.36
C TYR A 24 -7.83 10.92 -8.26
N CYS A 25 -7.20 9.86 -7.73
CA CYS A 25 -6.93 8.63 -8.50
C CYS A 25 -8.22 8.03 -9.10
N LYS A 26 -9.30 7.95 -8.31
CA LYS A 26 -10.60 7.47 -8.82
C LYS A 26 -11.12 8.31 -9.99
N THR A 27 -10.93 9.63 -9.92
CA THR A 27 -11.35 10.55 -10.97
C THR A 27 -10.52 10.36 -12.25
N GLU A 28 -9.20 10.18 -12.13
CA GLU A 28 -8.34 9.94 -13.28
C GLU A 28 -8.63 8.60 -13.94
N ILE A 29 -8.78 7.52 -13.17
CA ILE A 29 -9.20 6.20 -13.69
C ILE A 29 -10.53 6.33 -14.44
N GLY A 30 -11.52 7.03 -13.86
CA GLY A 30 -12.85 7.19 -14.45
C GLY A 30 -12.91 8.02 -15.74
N LYS A 31 -11.85 8.74 -16.10
CA LYS A 31 -11.73 9.44 -17.40
C LYS A 31 -11.25 8.53 -18.53
N LEU A 32 -10.65 7.38 -18.19
CA LEU A 32 -10.04 6.47 -19.14
C LEU A 32 -11.08 5.52 -19.76
N ASN A 33 -10.64 4.76 -20.76
CA ASN A 33 -11.49 3.72 -21.33
C ASN A 33 -11.75 2.63 -20.28
N ALA A 34 -12.97 2.09 -20.27
CA ALA A 34 -13.35 1.00 -19.39
C ALA A 34 -12.38 -0.17 -19.51
N SER A 35 -11.89 -0.63 -18.35
CA SER A 35 -10.91 -1.69 -18.19
C SER A 35 -11.21 -2.44 -16.89
N ILE A 36 -10.49 -3.54 -16.61
CA ILE A 36 -10.66 -4.27 -15.36
C ILE A 36 -10.37 -3.38 -14.13
N TYR A 37 -9.47 -2.42 -14.25
CA TYR A 37 -9.09 -1.49 -13.17
C TYR A 37 -10.24 -0.60 -12.69
N HIS A 38 -11.30 -0.42 -13.50
CA HIS A 38 -12.50 0.29 -13.06
C HIS A 38 -13.23 -0.43 -11.92
N GLN A 39 -13.03 -1.74 -11.78
CA GLN A 39 -13.58 -2.51 -10.66
C GLN A 39 -12.97 -2.11 -9.31
N ALA A 40 -11.80 -1.48 -9.31
CA ALA A 40 -11.13 -1.00 -8.10
C ALA A 40 -11.76 0.27 -7.51
N LEU A 41 -12.54 1.02 -8.30
CA LEU A 41 -13.08 2.32 -7.90
C LEU A 41 -13.94 2.26 -6.63
N ASP A 42 -14.66 1.16 -6.44
CA ASP A 42 -15.57 0.97 -5.31
C ASP A 42 -15.05 -0.08 -4.31
N ARG A 43 -13.75 -0.39 -4.37
CA ARG A 43 -13.08 -1.31 -3.45
C ARG A 43 -12.13 -0.57 -2.53
N ASP A 44 -11.91 -1.18 -1.37
CA ASP A 44 -10.97 -0.76 -0.34
C ASP A 44 -10.53 -2.01 0.46
N PHE A 45 -9.61 -1.80 1.41
CA PHE A 45 -9.17 -2.85 2.32
C PHE A 45 -9.81 -2.75 3.71
N LEU A 46 -10.78 -1.86 3.94
CA LEU A 46 -11.27 -1.48 5.28
C LEU A 46 -11.96 -2.63 6.02
N ALA A 47 -12.45 -3.65 5.32
CA ALA A 47 -12.93 -4.88 5.96
C ALA A 47 -11.84 -5.58 6.81
N GLN A 48 -10.56 -5.28 6.55
CA GLN A 48 -9.40 -5.83 7.24
C GLN A 48 -8.89 -4.96 8.41
N THR A 49 -9.57 -3.86 8.76
CA THR A 49 -9.11 -2.97 9.85
C THR A 49 -8.94 -3.72 11.18
N GLU A 50 -9.90 -4.56 11.57
CA GLU A 50 -9.80 -5.32 12.82
C GLU A 50 -8.70 -6.40 12.78
N PRO A 51 -8.59 -7.22 11.72
CA PRO A 51 -7.42 -8.10 11.54
C PRO A 51 -6.08 -7.37 11.62
N LEU A 52 -5.92 -6.23 10.93
CA LEU A 52 -4.67 -5.47 10.94
C LEU A 52 -4.37 -4.92 12.33
N LEU A 53 -5.36 -4.34 13.01
CA LEU A 53 -5.20 -3.84 14.39
C LEU A 53 -4.67 -4.93 15.33
N ASN A 54 -5.22 -6.15 15.24
CA ASN A 54 -4.78 -7.27 16.07
C ASN A 54 -3.36 -7.73 15.72
N TRP A 55 -2.99 -7.70 14.44
CA TRP A 55 -1.64 -8.03 13.98
C TRP A 55 -0.61 -6.98 14.47
N ILE A 56 -0.93 -5.69 14.37
CA ILE A 56 -0.08 -4.60 14.90
C ILE A 56 0.06 -4.71 16.43
N ASP A 57 -1.02 -5.00 17.15
CA ASP A 57 -0.98 -5.13 18.61
C ASP A 57 -0.07 -6.28 19.06
N ALA A 58 -0.17 -7.43 18.38
CA ALA A 58 0.72 -8.57 18.62
C ALA A 58 2.18 -8.23 18.30
N PHE A 59 2.43 -7.55 17.18
CA PHE A 59 3.76 -7.08 16.81
C PHE A 59 4.34 -6.14 17.87
N TYR A 60 3.60 -5.10 18.25
CA TYR A 60 4.01 -4.13 19.27
C TYR A 60 4.33 -4.81 20.61
N ALA A 61 3.46 -5.70 21.08
CA ALA A 61 3.68 -6.46 22.31
C ALA A 61 4.97 -7.32 22.24
N SER A 62 5.24 -7.94 21.09
CA SER A 62 6.47 -8.71 20.88
C SER A 62 7.72 -7.82 20.94
N MET A 63 7.64 -6.61 20.39
CA MET A 63 8.75 -5.66 20.34
C MET A 63 9.04 -5.01 21.70
N CYS A 64 8.00 -4.68 22.48
CA CYS A 64 8.17 -4.13 23.83
C CYS A 64 8.88 -5.08 24.80
N SER A 65 8.94 -6.38 24.50
CA SER A 65 9.75 -7.34 25.27
C SER A 65 11.26 -7.24 24.99
N LYS A 66 11.64 -6.57 23.90
CA LYS A 66 13.01 -6.49 23.36
C LYS A 66 13.57 -5.06 23.38
N SER A 67 12.76 -4.05 23.10
CA SER A 67 13.16 -2.65 22.99
C SER A 67 12.06 -1.66 23.38
N VAL A 68 12.41 -0.38 23.48
CA VAL A 68 11.45 0.72 23.62
C VAL A 68 10.98 1.14 22.24
N VAL A 69 9.71 0.87 21.90
CA VAL A 69 9.14 1.28 20.63
C VAL A 69 8.64 2.72 20.72
N VAL A 70 9.18 3.60 19.88
CA VAL A 70 8.82 5.02 19.78
C VAL A 70 7.95 5.29 18.55
N CYS A 71 8.18 4.57 17.45
CA CYS A 71 7.32 4.60 16.26
C CYS A 71 7.34 3.26 15.52
N MET A 72 6.39 3.09 14.62
CA MET A 72 6.30 1.93 13.72
C MET A 72 6.16 2.38 12.27
N TYR A 73 6.62 1.53 11.37
CA TYR A 73 6.56 1.71 9.92
C TYR A 73 5.97 0.44 9.30
N PHE A 74 5.09 0.61 8.31
CA PHE A 74 4.50 -0.50 7.56
C PHE A 74 4.72 -0.32 6.06
N GLU A 75 5.24 -1.36 5.43
CA GLU A 75 5.62 -1.34 4.01
C GLU A 75 4.83 -2.39 3.26
N ILE A 76 4.08 -1.99 2.23
CA ILE A 76 3.52 -2.94 1.27
C ILE A 76 4.64 -3.44 0.35
N ASN A 77 4.62 -4.73 0.00
CA ASN A 77 5.57 -5.32 -0.93
C ASN A 77 5.51 -4.64 -2.32
N GLU A 78 6.51 -4.90 -3.18
CA GLU A 78 6.50 -4.51 -4.60
C GLU A 78 5.34 -5.22 -5.33
N PHE A 79 4.12 -4.72 -5.14
CA PHE A 79 2.88 -5.36 -5.52
C PHE A 79 2.59 -5.22 -7.02
N ASP A 80 3.28 -4.27 -7.66
CA ASP A 80 3.30 -4.08 -9.11
C ASP A 80 4.08 -5.18 -9.85
N ILE A 81 5.07 -5.77 -9.19
CA ILE A 81 5.84 -6.93 -9.66
C ILE A 81 5.23 -8.24 -9.11
N ASN A 82 4.98 -8.30 -7.80
CA ASN A 82 4.45 -9.46 -7.08
C ASN A 82 2.92 -9.42 -7.05
N ARG A 83 2.31 -9.73 -8.19
CA ARG A 83 0.86 -9.58 -8.41
C ARG A 83 0.02 -10.70 -7.84
N ASP A 84 0.62 -11.84 -7.49
CA ASP A 84 -0.03 -13.04 -6.98
C ASP A 84 -0.44 -12.93 -5.50
N ARG A 85 0.29 -12.11 -4.73
CA ARG A 85 -0.02 -11.87 -3.33
C ARG A 85 0.49 -10.51 -2.88
N TRP A 86 -0.42 -9.71 -2.35
CA TRP A 86 -0.08 -8.43 -1.73
C TRP A 86 -0.04 -8.59 -0.23
N TYR A 87 0.98 -8.03 0.40
CA TYR A 87 1.18 -8.11 1.84
C TYR A 87 1.97 -6.92 2.34
N CYS A 88 1.92 -6.67 3.65
CA CYS A 88 2.78 -5.68 4.28
C CYS A 88 3.61 -6.25 5.42
N ASP A 89 4.81 -5.70 5.56
CA ASP A 89 5.73 -5.93 6.66
C ASP A 89 5.67 -4.78 7.67
N GLY A 90 5.99 -5.08 8.93
CA GLY A 90 6.03 -4.11 10.01
C GLY A 90 7.42 -3.96 10.60
N PHE A 91 7.80 -2.73 10.90
CA PHE A 91 9.09 -2.38 11.49
C PHE A 91 8.88 -1.47 12.70
N ALA A 92 9.70 -1.65 13.74
CA ALA A 92 9.63 -0.88 14.97
C ALA A 92 10.98 -0.20 15.25
N TYR A 93 10.92 1.02 15.80
CA TYR A 93 12.08 1.87 15.99
C TYR A 93 12.13 2.47 17.38
N GLU A 94 13.35 2.69 17.86
CA GLU A 94 13.65 3.39 19.13
C GLU A 94 13.78 4.91 18.96
N VAL A 95 13.80 5.41 17.73
CA VAL A 95 13.94 6.83 17.40
C VAL A 95 12.93 7.19 16.31
N ASP A 96 12.31 8.37 16.44
CA ASP A 96 11.47 8.99 15.42
C ASP A 96 12.12 10.31 14.96
N ASN A 97 12.69 10.31 13.75
CA ASN A 97 13.29 11.51 13.14
C ASN A 97 12.33 12.24 12.20
N GLY A 98 11.06 11.81 12.11
CA GLY A 98 10.05 12.45 11.28
C GLY A 98 10.23 12.17 9.78
N LEU A 99 9.73 13.12 8.96
CA LEU A 99 9.60 12.99 7.50
C LEU A 99 10.67 13.76 6.71
N ASP A 100 11.54 14.53 7.38
CA ASP A 100 12.51 15.42 6.70
C ASP A 100 13.76 14.68 6.21
N ASP A 101 14.17 13.65 6.96
CA ASP A 101 15.29 12.76 6.67
C ASP A 101 14.79 11.34 6.97
N ILE A 102 14.73 10.47 5.96
CA ILE A 102 14.17 9.11 6.06
C ILE A 102 15.26 8.04 6.17
N ASP A 103 16.54 8.41 6.21
CA ASP A 103 17.66 7.46 6.32
C ASP A 103 17.59 6.61 7.60
N TRP A 104 16.90 7.11 8.64
CA TRP A 104 16.67 6.37 9.87
C TRP A 104 15.83 5.11 9.69
N LEU A 105 15.04 5.00 8.61
CA LEU A 105 14.25 3.80 8.32
C LEU A 105 15.11 2.56 8.13
N ALA A 106 16.38 2.69 7.72
CA ALA A 106 17.31 1.57 7.56
C ALA A 106 17.82 1.00 8.90
N SER A 107 17.48 1.63 10.04
CA SER A 107 18.00 1.29 11.37
C SER A 107 16.88 0.82 12.32
N TRP A 108 16.04 -0.12 11.87
CA TRP A 108 14.96 -0.67 12.70
C TRP A 108 15.48 -1.53 13.86
N SER A 109 14.77 -1.49 15.00
CA SER A 109 15.06 -2.32 16.18
C SER A 109 14.49 -3.73 16.06
N GLY A 110 13.51 -3.93 15.18
CA GLY A 110 12.96 -5.23 14.86
C GLY A 110 11.86 -5.14 13.81
N SER A 111 11.53 -6.29 13.24
CA SER A 111 10.50 -6.45 12.22
C SER A 111 9.52 -7.55 12.61
N THR A 112 8.40 -7.61 11.90
CA THR A 112 7.42 -8.69 12.02
C THR A 112 8.01 -10.02 11.60
N ASP A 113 7.64 -11.10 12.31
CA ASP A 113 8.06 -12.47 11.95
C ASP A 113 7.21 -13.05 10.80
N ASN A 114 5.99 -12.54 10.62
CA ASN A 114 5.08 -12.92 9.54
C ASN A 114 4.44 -11.66 8.95
N ASP A 115 4.29 -11.64 7.64
CA ASP A 115 3.60 -10.58 6.91
C ASP A 115 2.09 -10.55 7.19
N PHE A 116 1.46 -9.41 6.87
CA PHE A 116 0.02 -9.26 6.82
C PHE A 116 -0.45 -9.27 5.37
N THR A 117 -1.16 -10.31 4.95
CA THR A 117 -1.69 -10.42 3.58
C THR A 117 -2.91 -9.53 3.39
N LEU A 118 -2.90 -8.74 2.32
CA LEU A 118 -4.00 -7.88 1.89
C LEU A 118 -4.94 -8.64 0.95
N THR A 119 -6.22 -8.65 1.27
CA THR A 119 -7.28 -9.36 0.52
C THR A 119 -8.37 -8.43 -0.03
N GLY A 120 -9.14 -8.87 -1.03
CA GLY A 120 -10.28 -8.14 -1.62
C GLY A 120 -10.07 -7.64 -3.07
N PHE A 121 -8.90 -7.89 -3.64
CA PHE A 121 -8.50 -7.50 -5.00
C PHE A 121 -8.00 -8.69 -5.84
N GLU A 122 -8.20 -9.92 -5.38
CA GLU A 122 -7.64 -11.15 -5.98
C GLU A 122 -8.11 -11.36 -7.42
N ASP A 123 -9.37 -11.06 -7.74
CA ASP A 123 -9.89 -11.14 -9.11
C ASP A 123 -9.28 -10.11 -10.05
N ILE A 124 -8.89 -8.94 -9.53
CA ILE A 124 -8.14 -7.94 -10.30
C ILE A 124 -6.70 -8.43 -10.46
N GLN A 125 -6.06 -8.93 -9.40
CA GLN A 125 -4.71 -9.52 -9.45
C GLN A 125 -4.59 -10.62 -10.52
N GLU A 126 -5.54 -11.57 -10.54
CA GLU A 126 -5.60 -12.66 -11.51
C GLU A 126 -5.78 -12.17 -12.96
N SER A 127 -6.51 -11.06 -13.16
CA SER A 127 -6.86 -10.57 -14.50
C SER A 127 -5.71 -9.88 -15.25
N VAL A 128 -4.67 -9.42 -14.53
CA VAL A 128 -3.51 -8.74 -15.11
C VAL A 128 -2.43 -9.75 -15.52
N TRP A 129 -2.71 -11.04 -15.34
CA TRP A 129 -1.83 -12.12 -15.73
C TRP A 129 -1.95 -12.40 -17.24
N THR A 130 -0.93 -11.99 -17.98
CA THR A 130 -0.58 -12.65 -19.23
C THR A 130 0.63 -13.52 -18.98
N GLU A 131 0.37 -14.79 -18.68
CA GLU A 131 1.42 -15.80 -18.63
C GLU A 131 2.07 -15.88 -20.01
N PHE A 132 3.27 -15.32 -20.15
CA PHE A 132 4.08 -15.59 -21.31
C PHE A 132 4.58 -17.03 -21.20
N ASP A 133 3.88 -17.95 -21.86
CA ASP A 133 4.32 -19.33 -22.00
C ASP A 133 5.17 -19.46 -23.29
N PRO A 134 6.51 -19.55 -23.17
CA PRO A 134 7.38 -19.70 -24.34
C PRO A 134 7.14 -21.02 -25.09
N GLU A 135 6.53 -22.03 -24.47
CA GLU A 135 6.24 -23.33 -25.11
C GLU A 135 4.94 -23.29 -25.93
N ASN A 136 3.98 -22.42 -25.59
CA ASN A 136 2.69 -22.25 -26.28
C ASN A 136 2.55 -20.87 -26.97
N TYR A 137 3.66 -20.21 -27.25
CA TYR A 137 3.74 -18.87 -27.84
C TYR A 137 3.03 -18.76 -29.21
N ASP A 138 1.91 -18.04 -29.27
CA ASP A 138 1.31 -17.53 -30.51
C ASP A 138 1.71 -16.05 -30.70
N PRO A 139 2.53 -15.71 -31.71
CA PRO A 139 2.96 -14.33 -31.96
C PRO A 139 1.82 -13.32 -32.12
N LYS A 140 0.68 -13.74 -32.68
CA LYS A 140 -0.47 -12.84 -32.89
C LYS A 140 -1.20 -12.56 -31.60
N GLU A 141 -1.29 -13.57 -30.74
CA GLU A 141 -1.89 -13.42 -29.42
C GLU A 141 -0.99 -12.53 -28.55
N PHE A 142 0.33 -12.73 -28.61
CA PHE A 142 1.28 -11.86 -27.94
C PHE A 142 1.19 -10.40 -28.39
N GLU A 143 1.12 -10.14 -29.70
CA GLU A 143 0.93 -8.78 -30.25
C GLU A 143 -0.39 -8.16 -29.78
N ARG A 144 -1.47 -8.95 -29.73
CA ARG A 144 -2.77 -8.51 -29.21
C ARG A 144 -2.68 -8.13 -27.73
N LEU A 145 -2.02 -8.96 -26.92
CA LEU A 145 -1.87 -8.77 -25.49
C LEU A 145 -0.99 -7.55 -25.16
N GLN A 146 0.12 -7.37 -25.88
CA GLN A 146 0.94 -6.16 -25.76
C GLN A 146 0.15 -4.90 -26.11
N ALA A 147 -0.62 -4.91 -27.20
CA ALA A 147 -1.45 -3.77 -27.58
C ALA A 147 -2.55 -3.48 -26.54
N GLU A 148 -3.09 -4.49 -25.88
CA GLU A 148 -4.03 -4.33 -24.76
C GLU A 148 -3.36 -3.78 -23.51
N GLU A 149 -2.15 -4.24 -23.19
CA GLU A 149 -1.33 -3.72 -22.09
C GLU A 149 -1.00 -2.23 -22.32
N GLU A 150 -0.45 -1.87 -23.48
CA GLU A 150 -0.14 -0.49 -23.85
C GLU A 150 -1.37 0.42 -23.79
N LYS A 151 -2.52 -0.07 -24.28
CA LYS A 151 -3.78 0.66 -24.23
C LYS A 151 -4.27 0.89 -22.79
N ASN A 152 -4.00 -0.06 -21.89
CA ASN A 152 -4.46 -0.01 -20.51
C ASN A 152 -3.41 0.55 -19.54
N ALA A 153 -2.17 0.77 -19.99
CA ALA A 153 -1.07 1.27 -19.16
C ALA A 153 -1.43 2.52 -18.35
N PRO A 154 -2.12 3.56 -18.91
CA PRO A 154 -2.51 4.70 -18.10
C PRO A 154 -3.46 4.36 -16.96
N ALA A 155 -4.35 3.37 -17.15
CA ALA A 155 -5.29 2.94 -16.11
C ALA A 155 -4.60 2.05 -15.06
N TRP A 156 -3.60 1.28 -15.47
CA TRP A 156 -2.73 0.52 -14.58
C TRP A 156 -1.93 1.46 -13.66
N ASP A 157 -1.29 2.49 -14.22
CA ASP A 157 -0.48 3.44 -13.44
C ASP A 157 -1.29 4.13 -12.33
N TRP A 158 -2.53 4.54 -12.63
CA TRP A 158 -3.42 5.11 -11.61
C TRP A 158 -3.96 4.07 -10.64
N PHE A 159 -4.14 2.83 -11.09
CA PHE A 159 -4.60 1.74 -10.25
C PHE A 159 -3.54 1.35 -9.21
N GLU A 160 -2.26 1.29 -9.57
CA GLU A 160 -1.17 1.06 -8.61
C GLU A 160 -1.20 2.11 -7.49
N LEU A 161 -1.29 3.39 -7.86
CA LEU A 161 -1.42 4.48 -6.89
C LEU A 161 -2.66 4.33 -6.00
N LEU A 162 -3.79 3.91 -6.58
CA LEU A 162 -5.00 3.66 -5.81
C LEU A 162 -4.80 2.53 -4.80
N VAL A 163 -4.13 1.44 -5.17
CA VAL A 163 -3.82 0.32 -4.26
C VAL A 163 -2.97 0.78 -3.09
N LEU A 164 -1.89 1.53 -3.36
CA LEU A 164 -1.07 2.14 -2.31
C LEU A 164 -1.92 3.01 -1.39
N LEU A 165 -2.71 3.93 -1.93
CA LEU A 165 -3.56 4.81 -1.13
C LEU A 165 -4.60 4.04 -0.29
N ARG A 166 -5.15 2.93 -0.79
CA ARG A 166 -6.05 2.06 -0.03
C ARG A 166 -5.33 1.32 1.09
N PHE A 167 -4.07 0.94 0.90
CA PHE A 167 -3.24 0.40 1.97
C PHE A 167 -2.99 1.47 3.05
N LEU A 168 -2.63 2.69 2.68
CA LEU A 168 -2.44 3.79 3.63
C LEU A 168 -3.74 4.09 4.42
N GLU A 169 -4.89 4.06 3.75
CA GLU A 169 -6.22 4.21 4.36
C GLU A 169 -6.51 3.11 5.39
N LEU A 170 -6.15 1.86 5.09
CA LEU A 170 -6.29 0.73 6.03
C LEU A 170 -5.42 0.93 7.28
N VAL A 171 -4.15 1.31 7.11
CA VAL A 171 -3.22 1.55 8.23
C VAL A 171 -3.72 2.71 9.09
N GLU A 172 -4.19 3.81 8.48
CA GLU A 172 -4.78 4.93 9.20
C GLU A 172 -6.03 4.50 9.98
N ALA A 173 -6.91 3.71 9.38
CA ALA A 173 -8.11 3.21 10.05
C ALA A 173 -7.77 2.33 11.27
N ALA A 174 -6.79 1.43 11.15
CA ALA A 174 -6.33 0.61 12.26
C ALA A 174 -5.71 1.46 13.38
N HIS A 175 -4.93 2.48 13.03
CA HIS A 175 -4.34 3.39 14.00
C HIS A 175 -5.39 4.22 14.76
N LYS A 176 -6.38 4.76 14.05
CA LYS A 176 -7.51 5.48 14.68
C LYS A 176 -8.28 4.59 15.65
N GLU A 177 -8.56 3.34 15.27
CA GLU A 177 -9.22 2.38 16.15
C GLU A 177 -8.39 2.07 17.40
N ALA A 178 -7.07 1.91 17.26
CA ALA A 178 -6.18 1.71 18.40
C ALA A 178 -6.15 2.91 19.35
N HIS A 179 -6.17 4.13 18.80
CA HIS A 179 -6.28 5.36 19.58
C HIS A 179 -7.59 5.41 20.38
N LEU A 180 -8.72 5.13 19.72
CA LEU A 180 -10.05 5.11 20.33
C LEU A 180 -10.17 4.05 21.44
N ARG A 181 -9.48 2.92 21.29
CA ARG A 181 -9.44 1.83 22.26
C ARG A 181 -8.38 2.02 23.37
N ASP A 182 -7.63 3.12 23.34
CA ASP A 182 -6.53 3.43 24.24
C ASP A 182 -5.50 2.28 24.32
N LEU A 183 -5.20 1.65 23.17
CA LEU A 183 -4.12 0.67 23.08
C LEU A 183 -2.77 1.36 23.30
N SER A 184 -1.81 0.64 23.88
CA SER A 184 -0.50 1.18 24.28
C SER A 184 0.25 1.88 23.13
N TRP A 185 0.04 1.45 21.90
CA TRP A 185 0.67 2.01 20.71
C TRP A 185 -0.18 3.03 19.97
N GLY A 186 -1.47 3.21 20.32
CA GLY A 186 -2.42 4.07 19.58
C GLY A 186 -2.14 5.58 19.64
N LYS A 187 -1.05 5.99 20.28
CA LYS A 187 -0.54 7.38 20.30
C LYS A 187 0.87 7.50 19.72
N LEU A 188 1.46 6.39 19.30
CA LEU A 188 2.78 6.39 18.68
C LEU A 188 2.66 6.82 17.22
N PRO A 189 3.64 7.55 16.69
CA PRO A 189 3.72 7.79 15.25
C PRO A 189 3.72 6.47 14.47
N ILE A 190 2.85 6.38 13.47
CA ILE A 190 2.84 5.29 12.50
C ILE A 190 3.05 5.87 11.10
N TYR A 191 4.03 5.29 10.43
CA TYR A 191 4.41 5.58 9.05
C TYR A 191 4.01 4.42 8.14
N ALA A 192 3.69 4.70 6.88
CA ALA A 192 3.48 3.66 5.88
C ALA A 192 3.85 4.13 4.47
N THR A 193 4.31 3.19 3.64
CA THR A 193 4.51 3.38 2.19
C THR A 193 4.65 2.05 1.44
N GLU A 194 5.07 2.08 0.18
CA GLU A 194 5.52 0.95 -0.63
C GLU A 194 7.06 0.88 -0.67
N HIS A 195 7.58 -0.33 -0.87
CA HIS A 195 9.01 -0.54 -1.10
C HIS A 195 9.56 0.35 -2.24
N GLU A 196 10.78 0.85 -2.10
CA GLU A 196 11.47 1.77 -3.03
C GLU A 196 10.85 3.17 -3.21
N PHE A 197 9.80 3.54 -2.46
CA PHE A 197 9.22 4.89 -2.53
C PHE A 197 9.80 5.85 -1.48
N ASP A 198 10.37 6.96 -1.95
CA ASP A 198 11.00 8.01 -1.11
C ASP A 198 10.01 8.81 -0.24
N ILE A 199 8.72 8.47 -0.24
CA ILE A 199 7.69 9.24 0.46
C ILE A 199 6.94 8.39 1.45
N LEU A 200 6.99 8.85 2.70
CA LEU A 200 6.30 8.26 3.83
C LEU A 200 5.02 9.03 4.12
N TYR A 201 3.95 8.27 4.28
CA TYR A 201 2.73 8.78 4.86
C TYR A 201 2.76 8.60 6.38
N ARG A 202 2.52 9.69 7.11
CA ARG A 202 2.29 9.64 8.57
C ARG A 202 0.78 9.67 8.84
N THR A 203 0.30 8.59 9.45
CA THR A 203 -1.11 8.45 9.87
C THR A 203 -1.57 9.58 10.80
N GLN A 204 -2.86 9.93 10.73
CA GLN A 204 -3.48 10.89 11.64
C GLN A 204 -4.34 10.13 12.66
N SER A 205 -3.86 10.00 13.91
CA SER A 205 -4.59 9.37 15.03
C SER A 205 -5.54 10.34 15.73
#